data_AF-A0AAV2VYB2-F1
#
_entry.id   AF-A0AAV2VYB2-F1
#
_cell.length_a   1.000
_cell.length_b   1.000
_cell.length_c   1.000
_cell.angle_alpha   90.00
_cell.angle_beta   90.00
_cell.angle_gamma   90.00
#
_symmetry.space_group_name_H-M   'P 1'
#
loop_
_entity.id
_entity.type
_entity.pdbx_description
1 polymer ?
#
loop_
_entity_poly.entity_id
_entity_poly.type
_entity_poly.pdbx_seq_one_letter_code
_entity_poly.pdbx_strand_id
1 'polypeptide(L)'
;MKKLFIALVACSISSMASADVICKGKITKVHKWNNEERISIIMDTANSWIQMPTQADDAMALMAFAADKTIEVSWKDPAITSCTNGWAHHTQLKGWWWVLKNDT
;
A
#
# COMPACT_ATOMS: atom_id res chain seq x y z
N MET A 1 36.93 -21.62 19.66
CA MET A 1 36.56 -20.20 19.92
C MET A 1 36.49 -19.34 18.65
N LYS A 2 37.45 -19.40 17.71
CA LYS A 2 37.38 -18.63 16.43
C LYS A 2 36.16 -18.92 15.54
N LYS A 3 35.66 -20.16 15.50
CA LYS A 3 34.49 -20.53 14.67
C LYS A 3 33.16 -19.98 15.19
N LEU A 4 33.05 -19.66 16.48
CA LEU A 4 31.84 -19.11 17.09
C LEU A 4 31.67 -17.61 16.77
N PHE A 5 32.78 -16.87 16.68
CA PHE A 5 32.77 -15.45 16.30
C PHE A 5 32.32 -15.23 14.85
N ILE A 6 32.69 -16.13 13.94
CA ILE A 6 32.30 -16.05 12.52
C ILE A 6 30.79 -16.29 12.35
N ALA A 7 30.20 -17.20 13.13
CA ALA A 7 28.76 -17.45 13.11
C ALA A 7 27.94 -16.27 13.67
N LEU A 8 28.46 -15.57 14.69
CA LEU A 8 27.78 -14.42 15.29
C LEU A 8 27.75 -13.20 14.33
N VAL A 9 28.83 -12.97 13.59
CA VAL A 9 28.92 -11.89 12.59
C VAL A 9 28.01 -12.18 11.39
N ALA A 10 27.90 -13.44 10.95
CA ALA A 10 27.02 -13.81 9.84
C ALA A 10 25.52 -13.62 10.17
N CYS A 11 25.10 -13.79 11.42
CA CYS A 11 23.72 -13.54 11.87
C CYS A 11 23.37 -12.04 11.98
N SER A 12 24.36 -11.14 11.93
CA SER A 12 24.15 -9.70 12.12
C SER A 12 23.74 -8.98 10.82
N ILE A 13 23.81 -9.66 9.67
CA ILE A 13 23.62 -9.07 8.33
C ILE A 13 22.24 -9.42 7.75
N SER A 14 21.45 -10.27 8.41
CA SER A 14 20.19 -10.81 7.88
C SER A 14 18.96 -9.92 8.07
N SER A 15 19.07 -8.71 8.62
CA SER A 15 17.91 -7.91 9.07
C SER A 15 17.53 -6.71 8.18
N MET A 16 17.92 -6.66 6.91
CA MET A 16 17.52 -5.57 5.99
C MET A 16 16.66 -6.02 4.80
N ALA A 17 15.74 -6.95 5.02
CA ALA A 17 14.69 -7.22 4.03
C ALA A 17 13.60 -6.14 4.14
N SER A 18 13.65 -5.12 3.28
CA SER A 18 12.51 -4.23 3.04
C SER A 18 11.49 -5.00 2.21
N ALA A 19 10.47 -5.55 2.86
CA ALA A 19 9.38 -6.22 2.16
C ALA A 19 8.38 -5.18 1.66
N ASP A 20 8.11 -5.16 0.35
CA ASP A 20 7.01 -4.39 -0.20
C ASP A 20 5.68 -4.93 0.35
N VAL A 21 4.84 -4.05 0.90
CA VAL A 21 3.51 -4.44 1.36
C VAL A 21 2.54 -4.36 0.19
N ILE A 22 1.98 -5.51 -0.20
CA ILE A 22 1.02 -5.62 -1.30
C ILE A 22 -0.37 -5.87 -0.74
N CYS A 23 -1.30 -4.98 -1.04
CA CYS A 23 -2.69 -5.04 -0.62
C CYS A 23 -3.57 -5.23 -1.85
N LYS A 24 -4.37 -6.29 -1.86
CA LYS A 24 -5.32 -6.60 -2.93
C LYS A 24 -6.73 -6.56 -2.37
N GLY A 25 -7.65 -5.91 -3.08
CA GLY A 25 -8.99 -5.67 -2.55
C GLY A 25 -9.81 -4.73 -3.41
N LYS A 26 -11.07 -4.53 -3.04
CA LYS A 26 -11.96 -3.55 -3.70
C LYS A 26 -11.95 -2.24 -2.95
N ILE A 27 -12.13 -1.13 -3.68
CA ILE A 27 -12.38 0.17 -3.05
C ILE A 27 -13.79 0.13 -2.45
N THR A 28 -13.92 0.38 -1.15
CA THR A 28 -15.22 0.42 -0.45
C THR A 28 -15.71 1.83 -0.20
N LYS A 29 -14.80 2.80 -0.12
CA LYS A 29 -15.11 4.22 0.09
C LYS A 29 -14.13 5.11 -0.66
N VAL A 30 -14.64 6.22 -1.16
CA VAL A 30 -13.86 7.34 -1.71
C VAL A 30 -14.25 8.61 -0.95
N HIS A 31 -13.27 9.43 -0.59
CA HIS A 31 -13.51 10.67 0.15
C HIS A 31 -12.64 11.81 -0.37
N LYS A 32 -13.23 13.00 -0.56
CA LYS A 32 -12.52 14.24 -0.85
C LYS A 32 -12.58 15.13 0.38
N TRP A 33 -11.43 15.31 1.03
CA TRP A 33 -11.32 16.18 2.20
C TRP A 33 -11.33 17.64 1.74
N ASN A 34 -11.81 18.55 2.59
CA ASN A 34 -11.91 19.97 2.23
C ASN A 34 -10.53 20.62 2.07
N ASN A 35 -9.56 20.21 2.87
CA ASN A 35 -8.19 20.72 2.94
C ASN A 35 -7.18 19.97 2.07
N GLU A 36 -7.61 18.91 1.38
CA GLU A 36 -6.75 18.11 0.50
C GLU A 36 -7.15 18.32 -0.96
N GLU A 37 -6.16 18.43 -1.83
CA GLU A 37 -6.40 18.52 -3.28
C GLU A 37 -6.83 17.18 -3.87
N ARG A 38 -6.43 16.08 -3.22
CA ARG A 38 -6.51 14.71 -3.74
C ARG A 38 -7.49 13.86 -2.97
N ILE A 39 -8.11 12.89 -3.65
CA ILE A 39 -9.03 11.97 -2.97
C ILE A 39 -8.26 10.98 -2.12
N SER A 40 -8.95 10.45 -1.11
CA SER A 40 -8.52 9.28 -0.37
C SER A 40 -9.47 8.12 -0.62
N ILE A 41 -8.92 6.90 -0.63
CA ILE A 41 -9.70 5.67 -0.78
C ILE A 41 -9.51 4.76 0.44
N ILE A 42 -10.51 3.92 0.71
CA ILE A 42 -10.39 2.77 1.62
C ILE A 42 -10.64 1.51 0.80
N MET A 43 -9.81 0.49 1.01
CA MET A 43 -10.00 -0.85 0.46
C MET A 43 -10.72 -1.75 1.47
N ASP A 44 -11.35 -2.83 1.04
CA ASP A 44 -11.91 -3.85 1.95
C ASP A 44 -10.85 -4.55 2.81
N THR A 45 -9.62 -4.67 2.31
CA THR A 45 -8.48 -5.28 3.01
C THR A 45 -7.61 -4.28 3.78
N ALA A 46 -7.95 -2.99 3.73
CA ALA A 46 -7.21 -1.94 4.45
C ALA A 46 -8.16 -1.05 5.24
N ASN A 47 -7.82 -0.77 6.50
CA ASN A 47 -8.64 0.07 7.37
C ASN A 47 -8.15 1.52 7.50
N SER A 48 -7.07 1.88 6.80
CA SER A 48 -6.51 3.22 6.75
C SER A 48 -6.76 3.87 5.38
N TRP A 49 -7.00 5.18 5.37
CA TRP A 49 -7.21 5.96 4.15
C TRP A 49 -5.90 6.08 3.36
N ILE A 50 -5.96 5.79 2.06
CA ILE A 50 -4.84 5.92 1.13
C ILE A 50 -5.09 7.15 0.25
N GLN A 51 -4.21 8.15 0.31
CA GLN A 51 -4.31 9.31 -0.56
C GLN A 51 -3.66 9.01 -1.92
N MET A 52 -4.36 9.31 -3.00
CA MET A 52 -3.89 9.06 -4.36
C MET A 52 -2.83 10.12 -4.77
N PRO A 53 -1.76 9.72 -5.50
CA PRO A 53 -0.62 10.60 -5.73
C PRO A 53 -0.80 11.57 -6.91
N THR A 54 -1.45 11.19 -8.03
CA THR A 54 -1.64 12.06 -9.23
C THR A 54 -3.11 12.15 -9.70
N GLN A 55 -3.54 13.26 -10.31
CA GLN A 55 -4.96 13.44 -10.69
C GLN A 55 -5.46 12.30 -11.61
N ALA A 56 -4.56 11.71 -12.40
CA ALA A 56 -4.84 10.51 -13.17
C ALA A 56 -5.17 9.31 -12.27
N ASP A 57 -4.48 9.15 -11.15
CA ASP A 57 -4.80 8.13 -10.14
C ASP A 57 -6.17 8.38 -9.50
N ASP A 58 -6.56 9.65 -9.25
CA ASP A 58 -7.89 9.97 -8.73
C ASP A 58 -8.98 9.47 -9.70
N ALA A 59 -8.84 9.80 -10.98
CA ALA A 59 -9.77 9.36 -12.02
C ALA A 59 -9.80 7.83 -12.13
N MET A 60 -8.64 7.18 -12.11
CA MET A 60 -8.54 5.72 -12.16
C MET A 60 -9.20 5.06 -10.95
N ALA A 61 -9.06 5.64 -9.75
CA ALA A 61 -9.62 5.10 -8.53
C ALA A 61 -11.14 5.26 -8.51
N LEU A 62 -11.65 6.41 -8.96
CA LEU A 62 -13.08 6.64 -9.15
C LEU A 62 -13.69 5.66 -10.17
N MET A 63 -13.01 5.40 -11.29
CA MET A 63 -13.45 4.42 -12.28
C MET A 63 -13.46 2.99 -11.71
N ALA A 64 -12.40 2.60 -10.99
CA ALA A 64 -12.33 1.28 -10.35
C ALA A 64 -13.44 1.09 -9.30
N PHE A 65 -13.71 2.13 -8.49
CA PHE A 65 -14.79 2.15 -7.51
C PHE A 65 -16.17 2.03 -8.18
N ALA A 66 -16.45 2.85 -9.20
CA ALA A 66 -17.73 2.84 -9.91
C ALA A 66 -17.98 1.51 -10.65
N ALA A 67 -16.92 0.88 -11.15
CA ALA A 67 -16.98 -0.40 -11.85
C ALA A 67 -16.90 -1.64 -10.92
N ASP A 68 -16.84 -1.43 -9.60
CA ASP A 68 -16.70 -2.49 -8.59
C ASP A 68 -15.53 -3.46 -8.88
N LYS A 69 -14.40 -2.90 -9.31
CA LYS A 69 -13.19 -3.65 -9.68
C LYS A 69 -12.25 -3.83 -8.49
N THR A 70 -11.60 -4.98 -8.47
CA THR A 70 -10.49 -5.25 -7.55
C THR A 70 -9.26 -4.46 -8.01
N ILE A 71 -8.56 -3.86 -7.05
CA ILE A 71 -7.28 -3.19 -7.26
C ILE A 71 -6.19 -3.92 -6.48
N GLU A 72 -4.95 -3.66 -6.88
CA GLU A 72 -3.76 -4.06 -6.12
C GLU A 72 -2.90 -2.84 -5.89
N VAL A 73 -2.44 -2.65 -4.66
CA VAL A 73 -1.64 -1.52 -4.21
C VAL A 73 -0.38 -2.06 -3.58
N SER A 74 0.78 -1.66 -4.09
CA SER A 74 2.09 -1.96 -3.52
C SER A 74 2.68 -0.72 -2.90
N TRP A 75 3.10 -0.86 -1.65
CA TRP A 75 3.81 0.14 -0.89
C TRP A 75 5.32 -0.12 -0.96
N LYS A 76 6.06 0.91 -1.35
CA LYS A 76 7.52 0.99 -1.34
C LYS A 76 8.01 1.98 -0.27
N ASP A 77 7.37 1.95 0.89
CA ASP A 77 7.73 2.78 2.04
C ASP A 77 7.98 1.86 3.25
N PRO A 78 9.18 1.87 3.83
CA PRO A 78 9.53 0.99 4.94
C PRO A 78 8.74 1.26 6.23
N ALA A 79 8.06 2.42 6.33
CA ALA A 79 7.15 2.70 7.45
C ALA A 79 5.84 1.89 7.35
N ILE A 80 5.54 1.33 6.17
CA ILE A 80 4.33 0.57 5.91
C ILE A 80 4.64 -0.91 6.11
N THR A 81 4.00 -1.54 7.10
CA THR A 81 4.34 -2.92 7.50
C THR A 81 3.23 -3.95 7.26
N SER A 82 1.98 -3.51 7.06
CA SER A 82 0.82 -4.39 6.86
C SER A 82 -0.35 -3.63 6.22
N CYS A 83 -1.21 -4.32 5.48
CA CYS A 83 -2.42 -3.73 4.87
C CYS A 83 -3.44 -3.19 5.88
N THR A 84 -3.40 -3.71 7.11
CA THR A 84 -4.33 -3.34 8.19
C THR A 84 -3.52 -2.79 9.36
N ASN A 85 -3.85 -1.60 9.84
CA ASN A 85 -3.15 -0.88 10.92
C ASN A 85 -1.65 -0.63 10.68
N GLY A 86 -1.15 -0.77 9.46
CA GLY A 86 0.28 -0.61 9.16
C GLY A 86 0.71 0.83 8.91
N TRP A 87 -0.23 1.79 8.87
CA TRP A 87 0.03 3.20 8.56
C TRP A 87 -1.08 4.15 9.03
N ALA A 88 -0.73 5.44 9.15
CA ALA A 88 -1.65 6.50 9.54
C ALA A 88 -2.67 6.83 8.45
N HIS A 89 -3.83 7.37 8.83
CA HIS A 89 -4.82 7.83 7.84
C HIS A 89 -4.23 8.91 6.93
N HIS A 90 -4.69 8.96 5.68
CA HIS A 90 -4.28 9.93 4.65
C HIS A 90 -2.82 9.81 4.23
N THR A 91 -2.21 8.64 4.44
CA THR A 91 -0.86 8.41 3.92
C THR A 91 -0.93 8.40 2.39
N GLN A 92 -0.18 9.30 1.74
CA GLN A 92 -0.04 9.32 0.29
C GLN A 92 0.67 8.05 -0.17
N LEU A 93 0.10 7.39 -1.19
CA LEU A 93 0.68 6.19 -1.76
C LEU A 93 2.09 6.48 -2.31
N LYS A 94 3.07 5.72 -1.82
CA LYS A 94 4.43 5.63 -2.38
C LYS A 94 4.65 4.22 -2.90
N GLY A 95 4.63 4.03 -4.21
CA GLY A 95 4.77 2.73 -4.85
C GLY A 95 4.00 2.67 -6.16
N TRP A 96 3.33 1.56 -6.42
CA TRP A 96 2.53 1.36 -7.63
C TRP A 96 1.18 0.77 -7.28
N TRP A 97 0.21 0.93 -8.18
CA TRP A 97 -1.07 0.27 -8.07
C TRP A 97 -1.68 0.05 -9.45
N TRP A 98 -2.60 -0.90 -9.57
CA TRP A 98 -3.34 -1.16 -10.80
C TRP A 98 -4.76 -1.63 -10.53
N VAL A 99 -5.59 -1.56 -11.58
CA VAL A 99 -6.93 -2.15 -11.59
C VAL A 99 -6.85 -3.53 -12.23
N LEU A 100 -7.30 -4.55 -11.52
CA LEU A 100 -7.31 -5.91 -12.05
C LEU A 100 -8.48 -6.06 -13.02
N LYS A 101 -8.17 -6.57 -14.22
CA LYS A 101 -9.19 -7.06 -15.13
C LYS A 101 -9.71 -8.37 -14.54
N ASN A 102 -11.03 -8.49 -14.35
CA ASN A 102 -11.61 -9.79 -14.01
C ASN A 102 -11.33 -10.72 -15.20
N ASP A 103 -10.64 -11.83 -14.95
CA ASP A 103 -10.56 -12.95 -15.88
C ASP A 103 -11.94 -13.64 -15.87
N THR A 104 -12.87 -13.10 -16.65
CA THR A 104 -14.10 -13.81 -17.05
C THR A 104 -13.78 -14.86 -18.09
#